data_AF-I1D4P9-F1
#
_entry.id   AF-I1D4P9-F1
#
_cell.length_a   1.000
_cell.length_b   1.000
_cell.length_c   1.000
_cell.angle_alpha   90.00
_cell.angle_beta   90.00
_cell.angle_gamma   90.00
#
_symmetry.space_group_name_H-M   'P 1'
#
loop_
_entity.id
_entity.type
_entity.pdbx_description
1 polymer ?
#
loop_
_entity_poly.entity_id
_entity_poly.type
_entity_poly.pdbx_seq_one_letter_code
_entity_poly.pdbx_strand_id
1 'polypeptide(L)'
;MNISAVHIATGVGAVVSALVVVLGLIFDWETWVWLPLAAVLGPTTMIVLRSMLLDRDTAPTLPAQHSPTPAPPAPPQPVAKRATISQLPLPTREKDYRFLFSATVSWLHDPQVPAMGADLGALAKQNVIARAIERTRQYGPDEYALATVELNAVLSERITLANGHYVWASEVTLTLSDADAKRLERISELRKQQALWEHERAHEIGVRDYLGNEVLRDPGSAVTWWFARNLDKPDAITITVREIDNLRRLTRAAHETGEPAPATPLTLLSPEPPTPVEFNGGVDPARRLATAVDQLCKNTEPEVRTTLYRRLADLLRVHGFAEAAEALRSPGDTTESEEASTEHGTDEPGSAPVPS
;
A
#
# COMPACT_ATOMS: atom_id res chain seq x y z
N MET A 1 -16.06 -37.80 41.97
CA MET A 1 -16.79 -36.57 41.58
C MET A 1 -16.31 -35.45 42.51
N ASN A 2 -15.30 -34.70 42.07
CA ASN A 2 -14.60 -33.74 42.93
C ASN A 2 -15.43 -32.46 43.10
N ILE A 3 -16.06 -32.31 44.27
CA ILE A 3 -16.91 -31.16 44.64
C ILE A 3 -16.15 -29.83 44.44
N SER A 4 -14.84 -29.82 44.67
CA SER A 4 -13.97 -28.65 44.48
C SER A 4 -13.91 -28.15 43.02
N ALA A 5 -13.97 -29.05 42.03
CA ALA A 5 -13.90 -28.66 40.61
C ALA A 5 -15.18 -27.97 40.14
N VAL A 6 -16.34 -28.40 40.68
CA VAL A 6 -17.64 -27.80 40.37
C VAL A 6 -17.71 -26.38 40.92
N HIS A 7 -17.24 -26.15 42.14
CA HIS A 7 -17.24 -24.81 42.75
C HIS A 7 -16.32 -23.81 42.02
N ILE A 8 -15.16 -24.26 41.52
CA ILE A 8 -14.25 -23.41 40.74
C ILE A 8 -14.90 -23.00 39.41
N ALA A 9 -15.53 -23.95 38.70
CA ALA A 9 -16.19 -23.66 37.43
C ALA A 9 -17.39 -22.70 37.59
N THR A 10 -18.18 -22.86 38.66
CA THR A 10 -19.28 -21.94 38.96
C THR A 10 -18.80 -20.54 39.36
N GLY A 11 -17.66 -20.44 40.06
CA GLY A 11 -17.08 -19.16 40.45
C GLY A 11 -16.60 -18.34 39.26
N VAL A 12 -15.90 -18.97 38.31
CA VAL A 12 -15.36 -18.28 37.12
C VAL A 12 -16.49 -17.79 36.21
N GLY A 13 -17.53 -18.60 35.97
CA GLY A 13 -18.68 -18.18 35.16
C GLY A 13 -19.44 -16.98 35.76
N ALA A 14 -19.58 -16.95 37.09
CA ALA A 14 -20.20 -15.83 37.80
C ALA A 14 -19.36 -14.54 37.68
N VAL A 15 -18.04 -14.65 37.78
CA VAL A 15 -17.12 -13.50 37.65
C VAL A 15 -17.16 -12.91 36.23
N VAL A 16 -17.15 -13.76 35.20
CA VAL A 16 -17.23 -13.30 33.80
C VAL A 16 -18.55 -12.60 33.51
N SER A 17 -19.67 -13.15 33.98
CA SER A 17 -20.99 -12.51 33.84
C SER A 17 -21.05 -11.15 34.55
N ALA A 18 -20.57 -11.09 35.80
CA ALA A 18 -20.52 -9.83 36.55
C ALA A 18 -19.63 -8.78 35.88
N LEU A 19 -18.49 -9.17 35.30
CA LEU A 19 -17.59 -8.27 34.58
C LEU A 19 -18.27 -7.65 33.35
N VAL A 20 -19.03 -8.43 32.57
CA VAL A 20 -19.75 -7.95 31.38
C VAL A 20 -20.84 -6.95 31.77
N VAL A 21 -21.55 -7.19 32.88
CA VAL A 21 -22.58 -6.27 33.40
C VAL A 21 -21.95 -4.95 33.85
N VAL A 22 -20.81 -5.01 34.57
CA VAL A 22 -20.08 -3.81 35.02
C VAL A 22 -19.53 -3.01 33.83
N LEU A 23 -19.01 -3.68 32.80
CA LEU A 23 -18.56 -3.01 31.57
C LEU A 23 -19.73 -2.35 30.82
N GLY A 24 -20.89 -3.01 30.74
CA GLY A 24 -22.09 -2.44 30.12
C GLY A 24 -22.60 -1.18 30.83
N LEU A 25 -22.50 -1.15 32.16
CA LEU A 25 -22.87 0.01 32.99
C LEU A 25 -21.87 1.18 32.89
N ILE A 26 -20.57 0.90 32.69
CA ILE A 26 -19.53 1.95 32.56
C ILE A 26 -19.56 2.60 31.17
N PHE A 27 -19.92 1.85 30.13
CA PHE A 27 -19.92 2.31 28.74
C PHE A 27 -21.30 2.78 28.22
N ASP A 28 -22.30 2.92 29.12
CA ASP A 28 -23.66 3.41 28.82
C ASP A 28 -24.35 2.65 27.66
N TRP A 29 -24.10 1.34 27.56
CA TRP A 29 -24.70 0.52 26.51
C TRP A 29 -26.17 0.26 26.79
N GLU A 30 -27.02 0.42 25.76
CA GLU A 30 -28.45 0.12 25.84
C GLU A 30 -28.69 -1.25 26.50
N THR A 31 -29.60 -1.31 27.46
CA THR A 31 -29.88 -2.48 28.32
C THR A 31 -30.16 -3.76 27.56
N TRP A 32 -30.64 -3.64 26.33
CA TRP A 32 -30.97 -4.75 25.43
C TRP A 32 -29.76 -5.45 24.83
N VAL A 33 -28.55 -4.86 24.90
CA VAL A 33 -27.33 -5.44 24.32
C VAL A 33 -26.56 -6.26 25.35
N TRP A 34 -26.40 -5.76 26.58
CA TRP A 34 -25.57 -6.44 27.57
C TRP A 34 -26.30 -7.56 28.32
N LEU A 35 -27.64 -7.47 28.50
CA LEU A 35 -28.44 -8.54 29.10
C LEU A 35 -28.36 -9.88 28.34
N PRO A 36 -28.61 -9.95 27.02
CA PRO A 36 -28.46 -11.20 26.29
C PRO A 36 -27.00 -11.64 26.22
N LEU A 37 -26.05 -10.70 26.15
CA LEU A 37 -24.62 -11.02 26.09
C LEU A 37 -24.13 -11.70 27.38
N ALA A 38 -24.51 -11.18 28.55
CA ALA A 38 -24.21 -11.80 29.84
C ALA A 38 -24.93 -13.15 30.02
N ALA A 39 -26.19 -13.24 29.56
CA ALA A 39 -26.98 -14.47 29.60
C ALA A 39 -26.42 -15.58 28.69
N VAL A 40 -25.65 -15.25 27.64
CA VAL A 40 -25.02 -16.23 26.76
C VAL A 40 -23.59 -16.55 27.20
N LEU A 41 -22.77 -15.54 27.50
CA LEU A 41 -21.36 -15.74 27.84
C LEU A 41 -21.14 -16.45 29.18
N GLY A 42 -21.99 -16.19 30.18
CA GLY A 42 -21.91 -16.88 31.47
C GLY A 42 -22.07 -18.41 31.37
N PRO A 43 -23.21 -18.92 30.88
CA PRO A 43 -23.43 -20.36 30.77
C PRO A 43 -22.53 -21.03 29.73
N THR A 44 -22.18 -20.36 28.62
CA THR A 44 -21.26 -20.94 27.63
C THR A 44 -19.86 -21.14 28.21
N THR A 45 -19.30 -20.15 28.91
CA THR A 45 -18.00 -20.29 29.57
C THR A 45 -18.02 -21.35 30.68
N MET A 46 -19.11 -21.44 31.44
CA MET A 46 -19.29 -22.52 32.42
C MET A 46 -19.35 -23.91 31.76
N ILE A 47 -20.08 -24.07 30.66
CA ILE A 47 -20.21 -25.34 29.94
C ILE A 47 -18.86 -25.79 29.36
N VAL A 48 -18.11 -24.87 28.73
CA VAL A 48 -16.79 -25.15 28.15
C VAL A 48 -15.75 -25.47 29.23
N LEU A 49 -15.76 -24.74 30.35
CA LEU A 49 -14.83 -25.01 31.44
C LEU A 49 -15.18 -26.33 32.15
N ARG A 50 -16.46 -26.65 32.29
CA ARG A 50 -16.93 -27.92 32.83
C ARG A 50 -16.58 -29.08 31.91
N SER A 51 -16.70 -28.94 30.58
CA SER A 51 -16.31 -29.99 29.64
C SER A 51 -14.80 -30.22 29.66
N MET A 52 -13.98 -29.17 29.72
CA MET A 52 -12.52 -29.31 29.81
C MET A 52 -12.02 -29.85 31.16
N LEU A 53 -12.73 -29.61 32.26
CA LEU A 53 -12.39 -30.20 33.56
C LEU A 53 -12.92 -31.64 33.70
N LEU A 54 -14.06 -31.98 33.08
CA LEU A 54 -14.58 -33.35 33.06
C LEU A 54 -13.77 -34.25 32.11
N ASP A 55 -13.27 -33.73 30.98
CA ASP A 55 -12.38 -34.46 30.06
C ASP A 55 -10.98 -34.71 30.63
N ARG A 56 -10.62 -34.08 31.75
CA ARG A 56 -9.34 -34.32 32.43
C ARG A 56 -9.36 -35.51 33.39
N ASP A 57 -10.53 -36.07 33.70
CA ASP A 57 -10.66 -37.22 34.62
C ASP A 57 -11.06 -38.53 33.93
N THR A 58 -11.13 -38.59 32.60
CA THR A 58 -11.26 -39.85 31.84
C THR A 58 -9.91 -40.54 31.67
N ALA A 59 -9.27 -40.86 32.80
CA ALA A 59 -8.53 -42.12 32.87
C ALA A 59 -9.55 -43.27 32.73
N PRO A 60 -9.26 -44.35 32.01
CA PRO A 60 -10.21 -45.45 31.88
C PRO A 60 -10.43 -46.10 33.25
N THR A 61 -11.59 -45.85 33.87
CA THR A 61 -12.01 -46.56 35.08
C THR A 61 -12.27 -48.01 34.70
N LEU A 62 -11.29 -48.88 34.98
CA LEU A 62 -11.51 -50.33 35.03
C LEU A 62 -12.64 -50.62 36.03
N PRO A 63 -13.64 -51.45 35.70
CA PRO A 63 -14.60 -51.92 36.69
C PRO A 63 -13.85 -52.68 37.79
N ALA A 64 -14.20 -52.40 39.04
CA ALA A 64 -13.62 -53.01 40.23
C ALA A 64 -13.59 -54.53 40.08
N GLN A 65 -12.39 -55.07 39.94
CA GLN A 65 -12.15 -56.51 39.96
C GLN A 65 -12.44 -57.01 41.36
N HIS A 66 -13.28 -58.03 41.43
CA HIS A 66 -13.23 -59.03 42.48
C HIS A 66 -11.78 -59.45 42.68
N SER A 67 -11.35 -59.60 43.95
CA SER A 67 -9.99 -59.98 44.35
C SER A 67 -9.37 -60.99 43.37
N PRO A 68 -8.34 -60.61 42.59
CA PRO A 68 -7.76 -61.53 41.64
C PRO A 68 -6.89 -62.53 42.40
N THR A 69 -7.22 -63.81 42.26
CA THR A 69 -6.21 -64.87 42.17
C THR A 69 -5.02 -64.35 41.36
N PRO A 70 -3.75 -64.56 41.78
CA PRO A 70 -2.60 -64.01 41.07
C PRO A 70 -2.66 -64.44 39.59
N ALA A 71 -3.00 -63.48 38.73
CA ALA A 71 -3.03 -63.68 37.30
C ALA A 71 -1.58 -63.89 36.84
N PRO A 72 -1.33 -64.85 35.92
CA PRO A 72 -0.02 -64.98 35.29
C PRO A 72 0.42 -63.63 34.72
N PRO A 73 1.72 -63.29 34.74
CA PRO A 73 2.21 -62.04 34.18
C PRO A 73 1.71 -61.91 32.73
N ALA A 74 1.04 -60.80 32.42
CA ALA A 74 0.58 -60.51 31.07
C ALA A 74 1.80 -60.59 30.12
N PRO A 75 1.67 -61.25 28.96
CA PRO A 75 2.78 -61.31 28.00
C PRO A 75 3.20 -59.89 27.63
N PRO A 76 4.52 -59.61 27.49
CA PRO A 76 5.01 -58.28 27.18
C PRO A 76 4.38 -57.79 25.87
N GLN A 77 3.74 -56.62 25.91
CA GLN A 77 3.20 -55.99 24.70
C GLN A 77 4.36 -55.74 23.71
N PRO A 78 4.21 -56.09 22.43
CA PRO A 78 5.29 -55.94 21.47
C PRO A 78 5.56 -54.44 21.25
N VAL A 79 6.79 -54.00 21.53
CA VAL A 79 7.20 -52.60 21.42
C VAL A 79 7.41 -52.26 19.94
N ALA A 80 6.71 -51.25 19.43
CA ALA A 80 6.89 -50.76 18.07
C ALA A 80 8.31 -50.18 17.88
N LYS A 81 9.00 -50.63 16.83
CA LYS A 81 10.30 -50.08 16.44
C LYS A 81 10.09 -48.80 15.64
N ARG A 82 11.02 -47.84 15.74
CA ARG A 82 10.92 -46.52 15.10
C ARG A 82 12.18 -46.19 14.31
N ALA A 83 12.02 -45.49 13.19
CA ALA A 83 13.12 -44.90 12.42
C ALA A 83 12.66 -43.59 11.78
N THR A 84 13.56 -42.63 11.72
CA THR A 84 13.30 -41.34 11.10
C THR A 84 13.74 -41.32 9.64
N ILE A 85 12.98 -40.57 8.83
CA ILE A 85 13.33 -40.13 7.49
C ILE A 85 13.44 -38.61 7.57
N SER A 86 14.54 -38.05 7.08
CA SER A 86 14.81 -36.62 7.16
C SER A 86 15.15 -36.05 5.80
N GLN A 87 14.45 -34.97 5.43
CA GLN A 87 14.76 -34.12 4.27
C GLN A 87 14.86 -34.91 2.94
N LEU A 88 14.00 -35.91 2.75
CA LEU A 88 13.99 -36.69 1.53
C LEU A 88 13.28 -35.91 0.40
N PRO A 89 13.93 -35.67 -0.75
CA PRO A 89 13.30 -34.95 -1.86
C PRO A 89 12.24 -35.81 -2.53
N LEU A 90 10.99 -35.36 -2.48
CA LEU A 90 9.84 -35.95 -3.15
C LEU A 90 9.41 -35.10 -4.36
N PRO A 91 8.90 -35.72 -5.43
CA PRO A 91 8.39 -34.99 -6.58
C PRO A 91 7.09 -34.25 -6.23
N THR A 92 6.93 -33.06 -6.80
CA THR A 92 5.66 -32.31 -6.80
C THR A 92 4.92 -32.51 -8.13
N ARG A 93 3.72 -31.93 -8.28
CA ARG A 93 3.01 -31.88 -9.56
C ARG A 93 3.81 -31.14 -10.65
N GLU A 94 4.58 -30.13 -10.24
CA GLU A 94 5.45 -29.37 -11.13
C GLU A 94 6.85 -30.01 -11.20
N LYS A 95 7.42 -30.09 -12.41
CA LYS A 95 8.68 -30.81 -12.65
C LYS A 95 9.90 -30.14 -12.00
N ASP A 96 9.83 -28.83 -11.81
CA ASP A 96 10.96 -28.01 -11.40
C ASP A 96 11.07 -27.85 -9.87
N TYR A 97 10.06 -28.30 -9.12
CA TYR A 97 10.01 -28.19 -7.67
C TYR A 97 10.03 -29.56 -6.99
N ARG A 98 10.61 -29.61 -5.79
CA ARG A 98 10.67 -30.81 -4.95
C ARG A 98 10.27 -30.46 -3.52
N PHE A 99 9.48 -31.32 -2.90
CA PHE A 99 9.23 -31.24 -1.46
C PHE A 99 10.33 -31.94 -0.69
N LEU A 100 10.65 -31.42 0.49
CA LEU A 100 11.53 -32.03 1.45
C LEU A 100 10.67 -32.69 2.53
N PHE A 101 10.63 -34.03 2.49
CA PHE A 101 9.81 -34.85 3.36
C PHE A 101 10.59 -35.32 4.59
N SER A 102 10.01 -35.15 5.77
CA SER A 102 10.51 -35.75 7.01
C SER A 102 9.37 -36.42 7.76
N ALA A 103 9.63 -37.61 8.31
CA ALA A 103 8.64 -38.37 9.08
C ALA A 103 9.30 -39.39 10.01
N THR A 104 8.59 -39.75 11.08
CA THR A 104 8.96 -40.83 11.99
C THR A 104 8.16 -42.09 11.62
N VAL A 105 8.82 -43.07 11.01
CA VAL A 105 8.22 -44.36 10.63
C VAL A 105 8.23 -45.31 11.82
N SER A 106 7.08 -45.89 12.14
CA SER A 106 6.92 -46.89 13.18
C SER A 106 6.43 -48.20 12.59
N TRP A 107 6.98 -49.32 13.03
CA TRP A 107 6.53 -50.64 12.59
C TRP A 107 6.46 -51.66 13.73
N LEU A 108 5.53 -52.59 13.58
CA LEU A 108 5.28 -53.67 14.51
C LEU A 108 5.14 -54.99 13.73
N HIS A 109 5.78 -56.04 14.21
CA HIS A 109 5.62 -57.39 13.65
C HIS A 109 4.45 -58.10 14.34
N ASP A 110 3.57 -58.71 13.56
CA ASP A 110 2.57 -59.63 14.09
C ASP A 110 3.24 -60.94 14.56
N PRO A 111 3.12 -61.31 15.84
CA PRO A 111 3.68 -62.56 16.35
C PRO A 111 3.08 -63.84 15.72
N GLN A 112 1.95 -63.74 15.01
CA GLN A 112 1.32 -64.89 14.34
C GLN A 112 1.98 -65.25 12.99
N VAL A 113 2.81 -64.37 12.43
CA VAL A 113 3.46 -64.58 11.12
C VAL A 113 4.94 -64.88 11.34
N PRO A 114 5.55 -65.87 10.65
CA PRO A 114 6.98 -66.14 10.80
C PRO A 114 7.82 -64.93 10.38
N ALA A 115 8.74 -64.51 11.24
CA ALA A 115 9.68 -63.43 10.93
C ALA A 115 10.56 -63.85 9.72
N MET A 116 10.34 -63.23 8.56
CA MET A 116 11.28 -63.33 7.44
C MET A 116 12.56 -62.57 7.77
N GLY A 117 13.72 -63.10 7.35
CA GLY A 117 15.04 -62.48 7.54
C GLY A 117 15.29 -61.20 6.73
N ALA A 118 14.24 -60.56 6.19
CA ALA A 118 14.35 -59.28 5.50
C ALA A 118 14.41 -58.13 6.52
N ASP A 119 15.15 -57.07 6.20
CA ASP A 119 15.19 -55.86 7.03
C ASP A 119 13.81 -55.16 7.02
N LEU A 120 13.05 -55.38 8.09
CA LEU A 120 11.71 -54.83 8.30
C LEU A 120 11.70 -53.30 8.31
N GLY A 121 12.80 -52.68 8.78
CA GLY A 121 12.93 -51.23 8.79
C GLY A 121 13.03 -50.65 7.38
N ALA A 122 13.82 -51.29 6.51
CA ALA A 122 13.94 -50.87 5.11
C ALA A 122 12.61 -51.02 4.35
N LEU A 123 11.88 -52.12 4.57
CA LEU A 123 10.56 -52.33 3.96
C LEU A 123 9.53 -51.29 4.43
N ALA A 124 9.50 -50.99 5.72
CA ALA A 124 8.63 -49.97 6.29
C ALA A 124 8.92 -48.58 5.68
N LYS A 125 10.20 -48.19 5.60
CA LYS A 125 10.62 -46.94 4.96
C LYS A 125 10.21 -46.89 3.50
N GLN A 126 10.47 -47.94 2.74
CA GLN A 126 10.14 -48.00 1.31
C GLN A 126 8.62 -47.87 1.07
N ASN A 127 7.80 -48.51 1.89
CA ASN A 127 6.35 -48.40 1.78
C ASN A 127 5.85 -46.97 2.06
N VAL A 128 6.35 -46.35 3.14
CA VAL A 128 6.00 -44.97 3.49
C VAL A 128 6.43 -44.00 2.39
N ILE A 129 7.64 -44.15 1.85
CA ILE A 129 8.16 -43.30 0.77
C ILE A 129 7.32 -43.48 -0.51
N ALA A 130 7.01 -44.71 -0.90
CA ALA A 130 6.20 -44.97 -2.09
C ALA A 130 4.80 -44.34 -1.99
N ARG A 131 4.16 -44.47 -0.83
CA ARG A 131 2.86 -43.82 -0.57
C ARG A 131 2.98 -42.30 -0.56
N ALA A 132 4.05 -41.76 0.01
CA ALA A 132 4.29 -40.33 0.01
C ALA A 132 4.47 -39.78 -1.41
N ILE A 133 5.26 -40.44 -2.26
CA ILE A 133 5.43 -40.06 -3.67
C ILE A 133 4.10 -40.04 -4.42
N GLU A 134 3.27 -41.05 -4.23
CA GLU A 134 1.98 -41.15 -4.91
C GLU A 134 1.05 -39.98 -4.56
N ARG A 135 1.08 -39.56 -3.30
CA ARG A 135 0.29 -38.41 -2.82
C ARG A 135 0.91 -37.08 -3.25
N THR A 136 2.21 -36.87 -3.09
CA THR A 136 2.83 -35.56 -3.36
C THR A 136 2.77 -35.12 -4.82
N ARG A 137 2.64 -36.06 -5.77
CA ARG A 137 2.47 -35.77 -7.20
C ARG A 137 1.17 -35.05 -7.54
N GLN A 138 0.18 -35.07 -6.66
CA GLN A 138 -1.14 -34.49 -6.91
C GLN A 138 -1.18 -32.98 -6.59
N TYR A 139 -0.27 -32.51 -5.73
CA TYR A 139 -0.28 -31.13 -5.22
C TYR A 139 0.74 -30.25 -5.93
N GLY A 140 0.35 -28.98 -6.14
CA GLY A 140 1.25 -27.92 -6.55
C GLY A 140 2.24 -27.56 -5.43
N PRO A 141 3.39 -26.95 -5.77
CA PRO A 141 4.36 -26.54 -4.75
C PRO A 141 3.80 -25.46 -3.81
N ASP A 142 2.88 -24.62 -4.27
CA ASP A 142 2.16 -23.63 -3.46
C ASP A 142 1.24 -24.26 -2.39
N GLU A 143 0.78 -25.50 -2.60
CA GLU A 143 -0.17 -26.21 -1.75
C GLU A 143 0.52 -27.09 -0.67
N TYR A 144 1.80 -26.89 -0.39
CA TYR A 144 2.58 -27.76 0.51
C TYR A 144 1.99 -27.91 1.93
N ALA A 145 1.35 -26.86 2.44
CA ALA A 145 0.70 -26.88 3.76
C ALA A 145 -0.50 -27.84 3.78
N LEU A 146 -1.34 -27.80 2.74
CA LEU A 146 -2.47 -28.72 2.58
C LEU A 146 -1.97 -30.16 2.39
N ALA A 147 -0.97 -30.32 1.51
CA ALA A 147 -0.33 -31.60 1.26
C ALA A 147 0.23 -32.23 2.55
N THR A 148 0.77 -31.42 3.47
CA THR A 148 1.27 -31.90 4.77
C THR A 148 0.15 -32.49 5.62
N VAL A 149 -0.98 -31.81 5.73
CA VAL A 149 -2.12 -32.26 6.54
C VAL A 149 -2.70 -33.56 5.97
N GLU A 150 -2.93 -33.62 4.67
CA GLU A 150 -3.48 -34.82 4.02
C GLU A 150 -2.50 -35.99 4.06
N LEU A 151 -1.21 -35.74 3.84
CA LEU A 151 -0.19 -36.78 3.91
C LEU A 151 -0.06 -37.33 5.33
N ASN A 152 -0.14 -36.48 6.36
CA ASN A 152 -0.13 -36.91 7.74
C ASN A 152 -1.35 -37.81 8.06
N ALA A 153 -2.54 -37.44 7.60
CA ALA A 153 -3.75 -38.24 7.77
C ALA A 153 -3.61 -39.63 7.12
N VAL A 154 -3.12 -39.67 5.87
CA VAL A 154 -2.96 -40.92 5.11
C VAL A 154 -1.87 -41.81 5.71
N LEU A 155 -0.72 -41.25 6.10
CA LEU A 155 0.41 -42.04 6.60
C LEU A 155 0.24 -42.47 8.06
N SER A 156 -0.63 -41.80 8.84
CA SER A 156 -0.96 -42.19 10.22
C SER A 156 -1.78 -43.48 10.29
N GLU A 157 -2.46 -43.86 9.21
CA GLU A 157 -3.21 -45.12 9.14
C GLU A 157 -2.27 -46.32 9.15
N ARG A 158 -2.53 -47.28 10.05
CA ARG A 158 -1.77 -48.54 10.14
C ARG A 158 -2.14 -49.45 8.99
N ILE A 159 -1.18 -49.75 8.12
CA ILE A 159 -1.35 -50.70 7.03
C ILE A 159 -0.65 -52.01 7.33
N THR A 160 -1.30 -53.12 7.01
CA THR A 160 -0.72 -54.45 6.99
C THR A 160 0.01 -54.69 5.68
N LEU A 161 1.31 -54.97 5.76
CA LEU A 161 2.08 -55.45 4.62
C LEU A 161 1.89 -56.96 4.44
N ALA A 162 2.13 -57.47 3.23
CA ALA A 162 1.96 -58.88 2.85
C ALA A 162 2.72 -59.88 3.74
N ASN A 163 3.72 -59.40 4.47
CA ASN A 163 4.54 -60.15 5.41
C ASN A 163 4.04 -60.09 6.88
N GLY A 164 2.84 -59.57 7.15
CA GLY A 164 2.27 -59.55 8.50
C GLY A 164 2.89 -58.51 9.43
N HIS A 165 3.36 -57.39 8.88
CA HIS A 165 3.85 -56.27 9.69
C HIS A 165 2.95 -55.05 9.50
N TYR A 166 2.67 -54.37 10.61
CA TYR A 166 1.95 -53.10 10.61
C TYR A 166 2.94 -51.96 10.46
N VAL A 167 2.68 -51.07 9.51
CA VAL A 167 3.50 -49.87 9.26
C VAL A 167 2.63 -48.63 9.29
N TRP A 168 3.10 -47.61 9.98
CA TRP A 168 2.51 -46.26 9.98
C TRP A 168 3.63 -45.22 10.13
N ALA A 169 3.34 -43.97 9.80
CA ALA A 169 4.23 -42.85 10.08
C ALA A 169 3.53 -41.82 10.96
N SER A 170 4.32 -41.14 11.78
CA SER A 170 3.91 -40.02 12.62
C SER A 170 4.83 -38.82 12.34
N GLU A 171 4.41 -37.62 12.78
CA GLU A 171 5.21 -36.39 12.66
C GLU A 171 5.63 -36.09 11.21
N VAL A 172 4.68 -36.25 10.29
CA VAL A 172 4.91 -36.00 8.87
C VAL A 172 4.99 -34.49 8.62
N THR A 173 6.08 -34.06 7.99
CA THR A 173 6.30 -32.68 7.57
C THR A 173 6.75 -32.64 6.11
N LEU A 174 6.14 -31.74 5.33
CA LEU A 174 6.62 -31.37 4.00
C LEU A 174 7.05 -29.91 4.04
N THR A 175 8.25 -29.65 3.53
CA THR A 175 8.79 -28.29 3.39
C THR A 175 9.29 -28.10 1.97
N LEU A 176 9.41 -26.84 1.54
CA LEU A 176 10.09 -26.49 0.29
C LEU A 176 11.50 -26.00 0.62
N SER A 177 12.38 -26.00 -0.39
CA SER A 177 13.65 -25.30 -0.25
C SER A 177 13.39 -23.80 -0.05
N ASP A 178 14.19 -23.13 0.78
CA ASP A 178 14.03 -21.69 1.04
C ASP A 178 14.12 -20.85 -0.25
N ALA A 179 14.93 -21.31 -1.21
CA ALA A 179 15.08 -20.65 -2.50
C ALA A 179 13.80 -20.74 -3.34
N ASP A 180 13.15 -21.91 -3.34
CA ASP A 180 11.92 -22.15 -4.09
C ASP A 180 10.71 -21.47 -3.44
N ALA A 181 10.63 -21.50 -2.10
CA ALA A 181 9.59 -20.78 -1.36
C ALA A 181 9.61 -19.28 -1.68
N LYS A 182 10.79 -18.65 -1.64
CA LYS A 182 10.98 -17.23 -2.01
C LYS A 182 10.62 -16.95 -3.46
N ARG A 183 10.94 -17.88 -4.37
CA ARG A 183 10.60 -17.75 -5.78
C ARG A 183 9.09 -17.77 -6.00
N LEU A 184 8.39 -18.71 -5.38
CA LEU A 184 6.94 -18.82 -5.45
C LEU A 184 6.25 -17.60 -4.86
N GLU A 185 6.75 -17.10 -3.72
CA GLU A 185 6.27 -15.86 -3.12
C GLU A 185 6.39 -14.69 -4.10
N ARG A 186 7.57 -14.52 -4.72
CA ARG A 186 7.80 -13.46 -5.72
C ARG A 186 6.87 -13.59 -6.94
N ILE A 187 6.65 -14.81 -7.42
CA ILE A 187 5.72 -15.06 -8.53
C ILE A 187 4.28 -14.70 -8.10
N SER A 188 3.88 -15.05 -6.88
CA SER A 188 2.56 -14.72 -6.36
C SER A 188 2.35 -13.21 -6.27
N GLU A 189 3.38 -12.47 -5.84
CA GLU A 189 3.35 -11.02 -5.74
C GLU A 189 3.21 -10.36 -7.11
N LEU A 190 4.00 -10.82 -8.10
CA LEU A 190 3.88 -10.32 -9.48
C LEU A 190 2.49 -10.58 -10.07
N ARG A 191 1.88 -11.74 -9.80
CA ARG A 191 0.51 -12.04 -10.25
C ARG A 191 -0.51 -11.09 -9.60
N LYS A 192 -0.38 -10.80 -8.31
CA LYS A 192 -1.26 -9.85 -7.61
C LYS A 192 -1.11 -8.44 -8.16
N GLN A 193 0.14 -8.00 -8.40
CA GLN A 193 0.43 -6.69 -8.97
C GLN A 193 -0.13 -6.54 -10.38
N GLN A 194 0.03 -7.57 -11.21
CA GLN A 194 -0.57 -7.58 -12.54
C GLN A 194 -2.10 -7.51 -12.48
N ALA A 195 -2.73 -8.32 -11.63
CA ALA A 195 -4.18 -8.31 -11.47
C ALA A 195 -4.70 -6.95 -10.98
N LEU A 196 -3.97 -6.31 -10.05
CA LEU A 196 -4.29 -4.97 -9.59
C LEU A 196 -4.19 -3.95 -10.72
N TRP A 197 -3.08 -3.98 -11.48
CA TRP A 197 -2.87 -3.08 -12.61
C TRP A 197 -3.94 -3.26 -13.70
N GLU A 198 -4.32 -4.50 -14.01
CA GLU A 198 -5.40 -4.79 -14.96
C GLU A 198 -6.73 -4.23 -14.47
N HIS A 199 -7.03 -4.36 -13.18
CA HIS A 199 -8.24 -3.80 -12.58
C HIS A 199 -8.23 -2.26 -12.59
N GLU A 200 -7.12 -1.62 -12.25
CA GLU A 200 -6.95 -0.17 -12.30
C GLU A 200 -7.13 0.35 -13.72
N ARG A 201 -6.47 -0.29 -14.70
CA ARG A 201 -6.60 0.07 -16.11
C ARG A 201 -8.05 -0.10 -16.60
N ALA A 202 -8.71 -1.20 -16.24
CA ALA A 202 -10.11 -1.42 -16.59
C ALA A 202 -11.02 -0.36 -15.95
N HIS A 203 -10.74 0.05 -14.71
CA HIS A 203 -11.45 1.12 -14.04
C HIS A 203 -11.25 2.47 -14.76
N GLU A 204 -10.02 2.84 -15.11
CA GLU A 204 -9.73 4.07 -15.85
C GLU A 204 -10.42 4.10 -17.21
N ILE A 205 -10.36 3.00 -17.96
CA ILE A 205 -11.05 2.88 -19.25
C ILE A 205 -12.55 3.02 -19.04
N GLY A 206 -13.12 2.34 -18.03
CA GLY A 206 -14.54 2.45 -17.69
C GLY A 206 -14.95 3.86 -17.31
N VAL A 207 -14.13 4.59 -16.53
CA VAL A 207 -14.37 6.00 -16.19
C VAL A 207 -14.32 6.88 -17.43
N ARG A 208 -13.35 6.68 -18.32
CA ARG A 208 -13.24 7.44 -19.57
C ARG A 208 -14.42 7.18 -20.50
N ASP A 209 -14.84 5.92 -20.62
CA ASP A 209 -15.97 5.52 -21.44
C ASP A 209 -17.28 6.09 -20.88
N TYR A 210 -17.53 5.93 -19.57
CA TYR A 210 -18.67 6.52 -18.87
C TYR A 210 -18.71 8.05 -19.04
N LEU A 211 -17.59 8.73 -18.76
CA LEU A 211 -17.55 10.18 -18.88
C LEU A 211 -17.70 10.65 -20.32
N GLY A 212 -17.07 9.98 -21.29
CA GLY A 212 -17.11 10.39 -22.70
C GLY A 212 -18.45 10.08 -23.38
N ASN A 213 -18.92 8.84 -23.27
CA ASN A 213 -20.04 8.30 -24.03
C ASN A 213 -21.40 8.43 -23.32
N GLU A 214 -21.42 8.60 -21.99
CA GLU A 214 -22.66 8.76 -21.21
C GLU A 214 -22.81 10.17 -20.66
N VAL A 215 -21.83 10.69 -19.92
CA VAL A 215 -21.92 12.00 -19.26
C VAL A 215 -21.76 13.16 -20.25
N LEU A 216 -20.65 13.18 -20.98
CA LEU A 216 -20.30 14.26 -21.90
C LEU A 216 -20.82 14.02 -23.31
N ARG A 217 -21.71 13.05 -23.53
CA ARG A 217 -22.33 12.78 -24.85
C ARG A 217 -23.02 14.00 -25.42
N ASP A 218 -23.79 14.69 -24.60
CA ASP A 218 -24.50 15.92 -24.94
C ASP A 218 -24.57 16.86 -23.73
N PRO A 219 -24.77 18.18 -23.93
CA PRO A 219 -24.81 19.12 -22.83
C PRO A 219 -25.95 18.87 -21.83
N GLY A 220 -27.04 18.24 -22.24
CA GLY A 220 -28.16 17.90 -21.36
C GLY A 220 -27.81 16.76 -20.40
N SER A 221 -27.14 15.72 -20.90
CA SER A 221 -26.61 14.61 -20.09
C SER A 221 -25.58 15.11 -19.07
N ALA A 222 -24.69 16.02 -19.47
CA ALA A 222 -23.70 16.61 -18.58
C ALA A 222 -24.34 17.44 -17.45
N VAL A 223 -25.37 18.23 -17.76
CA VAL A 223 -26.15 19.01 -16.77
C VAL A 223 -26.91 18.08 -15.83
N THR A 224 -27.53 17.03 -16.35
CA THR A 224 -28.28 16.06 -15.55
C THR A 224 -27.35 15.31 -14.59
N TRP A 225 -26.19 14.86 -15.08
CA TRP A 225 -25.16 14.23 -14.27
C TRP A 225 -24.61 15.17 -13.18
N TRP A 226 -24.30 16.41 -13.54
CA TRP A 226 -23.80 17.41 -12.60
C TRP A 226 -24.84 17.69 -11.52
N PHE A 227 -26.11 17.87 -11.90
CA PHE A 227 -27.21 18.09 -10.96
C PHE A 227 -27.41 16.89 -10.04
N ALA A 228 -27.46 15.67 -10.59
CA ALA A 228 -27.60 14.43 -9.83
C ALA A 228 -26.53 14.27 -8.73
N ARG A 229 -25.28 14.68 -9.02
CA ARG A 229 -24.17 14.62 -8.08
C ARG A 229 -24.15 15.75 -7.05
N ASN A 230 -24.93 16.81 -7.26
CA ASN A 230 -25.01 17.97 -6.38
C ASN A 230 -26.38 18.12 -5.71
N LEU A 231 -27.25 17.10 -5.78
CA LEU A 231 -28.63 17.13 -5.25
C LEU A 231 -28.68 17.44 -3.75
N ASP A 232 -27.64 17.06 -3.00
CA ASP A 232 -27.56 17.22 -1.55
C ASP A 232 -27.33 18.67 -1.11
N LYS A 233 -27.06 19.59 -2.05
CA LYS A 233 -26.80 21.02 -1.76
C LYS A 233 -28.10 21.83 -1.81
N PRO A 234 -28.36 22.72 -0.84
CA PRO A 234 -29.61 23.50 -0.81
C PRO A 234 -29.80 24.42 -2.02
N ASP A 235 -28.71 24.87 -2.65
CA ASP A 235 -28.72 25.73 -3.84
C ASP A 235 -28.35 24.98 -5.13
N ALA A 236 -28.54 23.65 -5.17
CA ALA A 236 -28.11 22.80 -6.30
C ALA A 236 -28.59 23.32 -7.66
N ILE A 237 -29.85 23.76 -7.76
CA ILE A 237 -30.45 24.26 -9.00
C ILE A 237 -29.75 25.55 -9.47
N THR A 238 -29.62 26.55 -8.58
CA THR A 238 -28.98 27.83 -8.90
C THR A 238 -27.53 27.65 -9.35
N ILE A 239 -26.80 26.76 -8.68
CA ILE A 239 -25.41 26.47 -9.06
C ILE A 239 -25.38 25.74 -10.41
N THR A 240 -26.26 24.76 -10.64
CA THR A 240 -26.34 24.05 -11.93
C THR A 240 -26.53 25.02 -13.08
N VAL A 241 -27.47 25.96 -12.95
CA VAL A 241 -27.79 26.96 -13.99
C VAL A 241 -26.56 27.80 -14.34
N ARG A 242 -25.76 28.18 -13.35
CA ARG A 242 -24.51 28.92 -13.57
C ARG A 242 -23.47 28.09 -14.32
N GLU A 243 -23.39 26.79 -14.06
CA GLU A 243 -22.39 25.90 -14.67
C GLU A 243 -22.76 25.42 -16.08
N ILE A 244 -23.97 25.70 -16.59
CA ILE A 244 -24.43 25.23 -17.92
C ILE A 244 -23.46 25.61 -19.05
N ASP A 245 -22.93 26.84 -19.05
CA ASP A 245 -21.99 27.27 -20.10
C ASP A 245 -20.66 26.52 -20.02
N ASN A 246 -20.16 26.28 -18.79
CA ASN A 246 -18.94 25.51 -18.55
C ASN A 246 -19.11 24.05 -19.00
N LEU A 247 -20.25 23.43 -18.68
CA LEU A 247 -20.56 22.07 -19.10
C LEU A 247 -20.68 21.96 -20.63
N ARG A 248 -21.28 22.96 -21.30
CA ARG A 248 -21.31 23.02 -22.77
C ARG A 248 -19.91 23.10 -23.38
N ARG A 249 -19.02 23.90 -22.80
CA ARG A 249 -17.62 24.01 -23.26
C ARG A 249 -16.86 22.70 -23.07
N LEU A 250 -17.04 22.03 -21.92
CA LEU A 250 -16.43 20.73 -21.64
C LEU A 250 -16.92 19.63 -22.59
N THR A 251 -18.24 19.57 -22.84
CA THR A 251 -18.81 18.64 -23.82
C THR A 251 -18.24 18.90 -25.22
N ARG A 252 -18.12 20.17 -25.65
CA ARG A 252 -17.51 20.48 -26.95
C ARG A 252 -16.05 20.02 -27.03
N ALA A 253 -15.26 20.32 -26.01
CA ALA A 253 -13.85 19.93 -25.95
C ALA A 253 -13.66 18.39 -25.93
N ALA A 254 -14.57 17.65 -25.30
CA ALA A 254 -14.52 16.19 -25.26
C ALA A 254 -14.78 15.52 -26.64
N HIS A 255 -15.51 16.19 -27.53
CA HIS A 255 -15.84 15.69 -28.87
C HIS A 255 -14.99 16.31 -29.98
N GLU A 256 -14.04 17.19 -29.66
CA GLU A 256 -13.09 17.72 -30.63
C GLU A 256 -12.19 16.58 -31.14
N THR A 257 -12.61 15.98 -32.27
CA THR A 257 -11.89 14.90 -32.96
C THR A 257 -10.96 15.43 -34.06
N GLY A 258 -10.90 16.75 -34.20
CA GLY A 258 -10.08 17.42 -35.19
C GLY A 258 -8.62 17.47 -34.73
N GLU A 259 -7.71 17.12 -35.64
CA GLU A 259 -6.29 17.49 -35.57
C GLU A 259 -6.17 18.90 -34.98
N PRO A 260 -5.33 19.10 -33.93
CA PRO A 260 -5.28 20.37 -33.23
C PRO A 260 -5.12 21.45 -34.29
N ALA A 261 -6.15 22.29 -34.47
CA ALA A 261 -6.07 23.45 -35.34
C ALA A 261 -4.74 24.10 -34.99
N PRO A 262 -3.79 24.22 -35.96
CA PRO A 262 -2.37 24.43 -35.69
C PRO A 262 -2.34 25.52 -34.66
N ALA A 263 -2.03 25.11 -33.40
CA ALA A 263 -2.33 25.89 -32.22
C ALA A 263 -1.95 27.29 -32.61
N THR A 264 -2.92 28.22 -32.77
CA THR A 264 -2.63 29.54 -33.31
C THR A 264 -1.44 29.94 -32.47
N PRO A 265 -0.21 29.99 -33.05
CA PRO A 265 0.96 30.07 -32.21
C PRO A 265 0.62 31.30 -31.40
N LEU A 266 0.60 31.16 -30.06
CA LEU A 266 0.47 32.33 -29.21
C LEU A 266 1.37 33.33 -29.91
N THR A 267 0.77 34.37 -30.49
CA THR A 267 1.53 35.34 -31.24
C THR A 267 2.27 36.07 -30.13
N LEU A 268 3.33 35.44 -29.61
CA LEU A 268 4.61 36.07 -29.45
C LEU A 268 4.68 36.89 -30.71
N LEU A 269 4.47 38.19 -30.58
CA LEU A 269 4.84 39.11 -31.62
C LEU A 269 6.21 38.63 -32.05
N SER A 270 6.28 37.97 -33.20
CA SER A 270 7.54 37.71 -33.85
C SER A 270 8.07 39.12 -33.99
N PRO A 271 9.15 39.50 -33.29
CA PRO A 271 9.71 40.82 -33.51
C PRO A 271 10.03 40.79 -35.00
N GLU A 272 9.34 41.64 -35.74
CA GLU A 272 9.68 41.95 -37.12
C GLU A 272 11.21 42.03 -37.17
N PRO A 273 11.87 41.27 -38.07
CA PRO A 273 13.32 41.18 -38.05
C PRO A 273 13.83 42.62 -38.04
N PRO A 274 14.60 43.03 -37.01
CA PRO A 274 14.94 44.43 -36.87
C PRO A 274 15.62 44.83 -38.18
N THR A 275 15.09 45.88 -38.80
CA THR A 275 15.81 46.59 -39.85
C THR A 275 17.24 46.76 -39.34
N PRO A 276 18.26 46.37 -40.13
CA PRO A 276 19.63 46.42 -39.66
C PRO A 276 19.93 47.87 -39.31
N VAL A 277 19.94 48.16 -38.00
CA VAL A 277 20.33 49.46 -37.50
C VAL A 277 21.80 49.59 -37.87
N GLU A 278 22.07 50.47 -38.83
CA GLU A 278 23.42 50.78 -39.25
C GLU A 278 24.25 51.10 -38.01
N PHE A 279 25.24 50.25 -37.75
CA PHE A 279 26.26 50.46 -36.73
C PHE A 279 27.16 51.61 -37.22
N ASN A 280 26.71 52.84 -37.00
CA ASN A 280 27.51 54.02 -37.25
C ASN A 280 27.75 54.79 -35.94
N GLY A 281 29.02 54.86 -35.56
CA GLY A 281 29.59 55.90 -34.70
C GLY A 281 29.39 55.78 -33.19
N GLY A 282 30.43 55.29 -32.49
CA GLY A 282 30.96 55.91 -31.26
C GLY A 282 30.02 56.36 -30.11
N VAL A 283 28.96 55.62 -29.77
CA VAL A 283 28.16 55.93 -28.57
C VAL A 283 28.61 55.07 -27.39
N ASP A 284 29.07 55.74 -26.34
CA ASP A 284 29.50 55.20 -25.05
C ASP A 284 28.51 54.13 -24.51
N PRO A 285 28.96 52.90 -24.19
CA PRO A 285 28.10 51.80 -23.73
C PRO A 285 27.27 52.16 -22.49
N ALA A 286 27.76 53.06 -21.65
CA ALA A 286 27.02 53.50 -20.47
C ALA A 286 25.74 54.28 -20.85
N ARG A 287 25.82 55.09 -21.91
CA ARG A 287 24.69 55.90 -22.41
C ARG A 287 23.60 55.02 -23.02
N ARG A 288 23.98 53.94 -23.70
CA ARG A 288 23.04 52.94 -24.22
C ARG A 288 22.30 52.19 -23.12
N LEU A 289 23.00 51.80 -22.06
CA LEU A 289 22.38 51.14 -20.91
C LEU A 289 21.39 52.09 -20.21
N ALA A 290 21.75 53.36 -20.03
CA ALA A 290 20.87 54.37 -19.47
C ALA A 290 19.59 54.55 -20.30
N THR A 291 19.70 54.63 -21.64
CA THR A 291 18.53 54.76 -22.52
C THR A 291 17.64 53.51 -22.50
N ALA A 292 18.23 52.32 -22.39
CA ALA A 292 17.46 51.07 -22.30
C ALA A 292 16.69 50.96 -20.98
N VAL A 293 17.32 51.37 -19.86
CA VAL A 293 16.64 51.42 -18.54
C VAL A 293 15.54 52.47 -18.54
N ASP A 294 15.77 53.63 -19.16
CA ASP A 294 14.75 54.68 -19.27
C ASP A 294 13.52 54.22 -20.08
N GLN A 295 13.76 53.51 -21.19
CA GLN A 295 12.68 52.90 -21.99
C GLN A 295 11.89 51.85 -21.20
N LEU A 296 12.57 51.05 -20.37
CA LEU A 296 11.92 50.03 -19.55
C LEU A 296 11.10 50.65 -18.40
N CYS A 297 11.55 51.79 -17.88
CA CYS A 297 10.91 52.51 -16.78
C CYS A 297 9.93 53.60 -17.22
N LYS A 298 9.65 53.75 -18.54
CA LYS A 298 8.75 54.79 -19.08
C LYS A 298 7.37 54.84 -18.43
N ASN A 299 6.87 53.70 -17.95
CA ASN A 299 5.55 53.56 -17.33
C ASN A 299 5.63 53.25 -15.83
N THR A 300 6.78 53.47 -15.19
CA THR A 300 7.03 53.09 -13.79
C THR A 300 7.12 54.31 -12.88
N GLU A 301 6.62 54.16 -11.65
CA GLU A 301 6.59 55.20 -10.63
C GLU A 301 8.00 55.77 -10.33
N PRO A 302 8.15 57.10 -10.15
CA PRO A 302 9.45 57.76 -10.12
C PRO A 302 10.36 57.29 -8.96
N GLU A 303 9.79 56.85 -7.85
CA GLU A 303 10.53 56.31 -6.69
C GLU A 303 11.15 54.94 -6.98
N VAL A 304 10.44 54.10 -7.73
CA VAL A 304 10.93 52.78 -8.15
C VAL A 304 12.04 52.94 -9.19
N ARG A 305 11.87 53.89 -10.12
CA ARG A 305 12.87 54.24 -11.13
C ARG A 305 14.19 54.65 -10.47
N THR A 306 14.16 55.57 -9.51
CA THR A 306 15.38 56.04 -8.82
C THR A 306 16.08 54.94 -8.00
N THR A 307 15.30 54.04 -7.38
CA THR A 307 15.85 52.91 -6.64
C THR A 307 16.57 51.92 -7.57
N LEU A 308 16.02 51.69 -8.76
CA LEU A 308 16.58 50.78 -9.75
C LEU A 308 17.88 51.33 -10.35
N TYR A 309 17.92 52.62 -10.70
CA TYR A 309 19.16 53.29 -11.13
C TYR A 309 20.26 53.19 -10.07
N ARG A 310 19.93 53.40 -8.80
CA ARG A 310 20.90 53.30 -7.68
C ARG A 310 21.46 51.89 -7.54
N ARG A 311 20.60 50.86 -7.56
CA ARG A 311 21.01 49.46 -7.44
C ARG A 311 21.87 48.99 -8.62
N LEU A 312 21.53 49.44 -9.83
CA LEU A 312 22.29 49.11 -11.04
C LEU A 312 23.68 49.74 -11.01
N ALA A 313 23.78 51.01 -10.59
CA ALA A 313 25.07 51.68 -10.41
C ALA A 313 25.95 51.01 -9.33
N ASP A 314 25.35 50.57 -8.22
CA ASP A 314 26.09 49.86 -7.17
C ASP A 314 26.63 48.51 -7.65
N LEU A 315 25.84 47.75 -8.42
CA LEU A 315 26.30 46.49 -9.02
C LEU A 315 27.43 46.70 -10.03
N LEU A 316 27.35 47.74 -10.86
CA LEU A 316 28.39 48.06 -11.84
C LEU A 316 29.71 48.45 -11.17
N ARG A 317 29.67 49.15 -10.03
CA ARG A 317 30.88 49.41 -9.22
C ARG A 317 31.50 48.14 -8.67
N VAL A 318 30.67 47.22 -8.13
CA VAL A 318 31.15 45.94 -7.59
C VAL A 318 31.86 45.12 -8.67
N HIS A 319 31.42 45.22 -9.92
CA HIS A 319 32.02 44.52 -11.05
C HIS A 319 33.13 45.30 -11.78
N GLY A 320 33.63 46.38 -11.19
CA GLY A 320 34.80 47.12 -11.70
C GLY A 320 34.50 48.12 -12.82
N PHE A 321 33.24 48.37 -13.15
CA PHE A 321 32.81 49.32 -14.17
C PHE A 321 32.42 50.67 -13.56
N ALA A 322 33.40 51.34 -12.93
CA ALA A 322 33.18 52.58 -12.18
C ALA A 322 32.73 53.76 -13.06
N GLU A 323 33.26 53.91 -14.27
CA GLU A 323 32.87 54.98 -15.20
C GLU A 323 31.42 54.85 -15.66
N ALA A 324 30.98 53.63 -16.00
CA ALA A 324 29.60 53.36 -16.40
C ALA A 324 28.59 53.57 -15.25
N ALA A 325 29.01 53.29 -14.01
CA ALA A 325 28.20 53.54 -12.83
C ALA A 325 27.98 55.04 -12.55
N GLU A 326 28.96 55.89 -12.88
CA GLU A 326 28.84 57.34 -12.69
C GLU A 326 27.97 57.98 -13.79
N ALA A 327 28.08 57.50 -15.04
CA ALA A 327 27.24 57.94 -16.15
C ALA A 327 25.74 57.65 -15.93
N LEU A 328 25.40 56.57 -15.19
CA LEU A 328 24.02 56.25 -14.80
C LEU A 328 23.48 57.15 -13.68
N ARG A 329 24.35 57.85 -12.95
CA ARG A 329 24.00 58.70 -11.82
C ARG A 329 23.67 60.15 -12.21
N SER A 330 24.09 60.56 -13.40
CA SER A 330 23.80 61.88 -13.96
C SER A 330 22.81 61.80 -15.14
N PRO A 331 21.52 61.44 -14.91
CA PRO A 331 20.52 61.44 -15.98
C PRO A 331 19.98 62.85 -16.24
N GLY A 332 20.83 63.89 -16.24
CA GLY A 332 20.32 65.27 -16.24
C GLY A 332 21.30 66.39 -16.57
N ASP A 333 22.45 66.13 -17.20
CA ASP A 333 23.28 67.24 -17.68
C ASP A 333 24.08 66.84 -18.92
N THR A 334 23.47 66.93 -20.10
CA THR A 334 24.18 67.01 -21.39
C THR A 334 23.18 67.42 -22.48
N THR A 335 22.64 68.63 -22.32
CA THR A 335 22.27 69.55 -23.42
C THR A 335 21.91 70.88 -22.77
N GLU A 336 22.90 71.77 -22.68
CA GLU A 336 22.81 73.25 -22.76
C GLU A 336 23.99 73.88 -22.02
N SER A 337 25.09 74.16 -22.75
CA SER A 337 25.94 75.36 -22.58
C SER A 337 27.16 75.27 -23.47
N GLU A 338 26.94 75.25 -24.79
CA GLU A 338 27.88 75.81 -25.75
C GLU A 338 27.15 76.96 -26.46
N GLU A 339 26.75 77.97 -25.68
CA GLU A 339 26.38 79.33 -26.13
C GLU A 339 26.09 80.19 -24.89
N ALA A 340 27.14 80.79 -24.30
CA ALA A 340 27.07 82.06 -23.57
C ALA A 340 28.47 82.42 -23.03
N SER A 341 29.37 82.81 -23.93
CA SER A 341 30.42 83.75 -23.57
C SER A 341 29.88 85.17 -23.79
N THR A 342 29.22 85.77 -22.80
CA THR A 342 29.10 87.25 -22.67
C THR A 342 28.68 87.65 -21.25
N GLU A 343 29.50 88.48 -20.60
CA GLU A 343 29.21 89.49 -19.53
C GLU A 343 28.48 89.02 -18.25
N HIS A 344 29.11 88.92 -17.07
CA HIS A 344 29.73 89.94 -16.19
C HIS A 344 28.80 91.11 -15.76
N GLY A 345 28.42 91.11 -14.46
CA GLY A 345 27.69 92.19 -13.75
C GLY A 345 26.61 91.62 -12.83
N THR A 346 26.89 91.31 -11.56
CA THR A 346 26.72 92.21 -10.39
C THR A 346 25.34 92.86 -10.33
N ASP A 347 24.44 92.41 -9.44
CA ASP A 347 24.07 93.13 -8.22
C ASP A 347 22.82 92.52 -7.53
N GLU A 348 22.81 92.67 -6.21
CA GLU A 348 21.70 92.41 -5.27
C GLU A 348 20.34 92.96 -5.75
N PRO A 349 19.24 92.44 -5.17
CA PRO A 349 18.41 93.40 -4.45
C PRO A 349 17.83 92.85 -3.14
N GLY A 350 18.14 93.55 -2.06
CA GLY A 350 17.14 93.78 -1.02
C GLY A 350 16.10 94.79 -1.52
N SER A 351 14.83 94.55 -1.22
CA SER A 351 13.99 95.49 -0.47
C SER A 351 12.53 95.03 -0.51
N ALA A 352 11.92 95.03 0.68
CA ALA A 352 10.48 95.08 0.87
C ALA A 352 9.97 96.55 0.69
N PRO A 353 8.72 96.92 1.04
CA PRO A 353 7.60 97.00 0.09
C PRO A 353 6.84 98.36 0.08
N VAL A 354 5.82 98.48 -0.80
CA VAL A 354 4.63 99.41 -0.78
C VAL A 354 4.93 100.91 -1.10
N PRO A 355 3.97 101.82 -1.43
CA PRO A 355 2.61 101.75 -2.03
C PRO A 355 2.42 102.62 -3.29
N SER A 356 1.29 102.41 -3.99
CA SER A 356 0.18 103.38 -4.23
C SER A 356 -0.54 103.12 -5.55
#